data_AF-A0A2N0RHB7-F1
#
_entry.id   AF-A0A2N0RHB7-F1
#
_cell.length_a   1.000
_cell.length_b   1.000
_cell.length_c   1.000
_cell.angle_alpha   90.00
_cell.angle_beta   90.00
_cell.angle_gamma   90.00
#
_symmetry.space_group_name_H-M   'P 1'
#
loop_
_entity.id
_entity.type
_entity.pdbx_description
1 polymer ?
#
loop_
_entity_poly.entity_id
_entity_poly.type
_entity_poly.pdbx_seq_one_letter_code
_entity_poly.pdbx_strand_id
1 'polypeptide(L)'
;MAEQSLGPFPTPNDYQPIVKRLMNIIDGSNWKDNFEQAVYDAQKTGVEDMRNIGSLTDYYNFLNYLVLWVPKEDETGTFVYNMLCTMYFVLDQKSVKDFQSPIKPSSYPPPPLTALSEWIVDFANAMGQFLNTPQSLTEESLETFRTAENYNFDDYPPPPGGWLGHSFNEFFARKFLPGTRPIDGPSNPAIIVSAADSTFDGSWDINTDSIVHLKGLPWTIGELLADSKYAKDFAGGKFMHAFLAPYDYHRQHAPVDGKVLEAKSKVKILANEHKHYRVGEQIAIAHIAE
;
A
#
# COMPACT_ATOMS: atom_id res chain seq x y z
N MET A 1 19.00 10.78 -18.19
CA MET A 1 18.27 11.90 -17.54
C MET A 1 18.60 11.82 -16.06
N ALA A 2 18.82 12.93 -15.37
CA ALA A 2 19.22 12.87 -13.96
C ALA A 2 18.05 12.31 -13.15
N GLU A 3 18.21 11.10 -12.61
CA GLU A 3 17.32 10.54 -11.59
C GLU A 3 17.19 11.59 -10.48
N GLN A 4 15.97 12.13 -10.31
CA GLN A 4 15.71 13.10 -9.26
C GLN A 4 15.74 12.36 -7.92
N SER A 5 16.79 12.57 -7.14
CA SER A 5 16.82 12.15 -5.74
C SER A 5 15.61 12.73 -5.01
N LEU A 6 14.96 11.95 -4.15
CA LEU A 6 13.90 12.47 -3.29
C LEU A 6 14.46 13.56 -2.36
N GLY A 7 13.82 14.74 -2.34
CA GLY A 7 14.25 15.88 -1.52
C GLY A 7 15.35 16.75 -2.17
N PRO A 8 16.03 17.62 -1.40
CA PRO A 8 15.96 17.75 0.06
C PRO A 8 14.59 18.21 0.57
N PHE A 9 14.23 17.76 1.77
CA PHE A 9 12.96 18.10 2.40
C PHE A 9 13.12 19.32 3.30
N PRO A 10 12.23 20.32 3.21
CA PRO A 10 12.37 21.55 3.95
C PRO A 10 12.18 21.31 5.46
N THR A 11 13.03 21.95 6.27
CA THR A 11 12.79 22.04 7.72
C THR A 11 11.55 22.89 7.96
N PRO A 12 10.48 22.36 8.59
CA PRO A 12 9.28 23.12 8.82
C PRO A 12 9.47 24.11 9.98
N ASN A 13 8.69 25.19 9.97
CA ASN A 13 8.58 26.07 11.15
C ASN A 13 7.91 25.34 12.33
N ASP A 14 7.01 24.40 12.03
CA ASP A 14 6.35 23.55 13.01
C ASP A 14 5.96 22.20 12.38
N TYR A 15 6.16 21.10 13.11
CA TYR A 15 5.86 19.76 12.63
C TYR A 15 4.35 19.46 12.67
N GLN A 16 3.86 18.68 11.70
CA GLN A 16 2.50 18.16 11.69
C GLN A 16 2.22 17.38 12.98
N PRO A 17 0.98 17.42 13.52
CA PRO A 17 0.65 16.74 14.78
C PRO A 17 1.02 15.26 14.80
N ILE A 18 0.84 14.56 13.66
CA ILE A 18 1.19 13.14 13.56
C ILE A 18 2.71 12.90 13.63
N VAL A 19 3.53 13.79 13.08
CA VAL A 19 5.01 13.69 13.19
C VAL A 19 5.46 14.00 14.61
N LYS A 20 4.89 15.03 15.26
CA LYS A 20 5.14 15.31 16.69
C LYS A 20 4.79 14.12 17.58
N ARG A 21 3.72 13.38 17.26
CA ARG A 21 3.37 12.17 17.99
C ARG A 21 4.46 11.10 17.87
N LEU A 22 5.07 10.91 16.69
CA LEU A 22 6.22 10.00 16.56
C LEU A 22 7.39 10.47 17.42
N MET A 23 7.73 11.76 17.36
CA MET A 23 8.82 12.33 18.15
C MET A 23 8.61 12.05 19.64
N ASN A 24 7.38 12.27 20.15
CA ASN A 24 7.03 11.98 21.53
C ASN A 24 7.11 10.47 21.87
N ILE A 25 6.71 9.58 20.96
CA ILE A 25 6.86 8.13 21.15
C ILE A 25 8.34 7.75 21.25
N ILE A 26 9.18 8.28 20.35
CA ILE A 26 10.61 8.01 20.30
C ILE A 26 11.30 8.52 21.57
N ASP A 27 11.03 9.76 21.97
CA ASP A 27 11.61 10.37 23.17
C ASP A 27 11.13 9.65 24.44
N GLY A 28 9.82 9.41 24.56
CA GLY A 28 9.22 8.76 25.74
C GLY A 28 9.64 7.29 25.92
N SER A 29 10.05 6.62 24.83
CA SER A 29 10.49 5.21 24.85
C SER A 29 12.01 5.06 24.85
N ASN A 30 12.77 6.16 24.85
CA ASN A 30 14.23 6.18 24.69
C ASN A 30 14.72 5.50 23.39
N TRP A 31 14.00 5.67 22.27
CA TRP A 31 14.31 5.04 20.99
C TRP A 31 15.16 5.91 20.05
N LYS A 32 15.63 7.08 20.51
CA LYS A 32 16.34 8.03 19.67
C LYS A 32 17.56 7.40 18.97
N ASP A 33 18.43 6.72 19.72
CA ASP A 33 19.62 6.07 19.16
C ASP A 33 19.26 4.95 18.18
N ASN A 34 18.16 4.21 18.44
CA ASN A 34 17.66 3.19 17.52
C ASN A 34 17.23 3.78 16.17
N PHE A 35 16.53 4.90 16.19
CA PHE A 35 16.06 5.58 14.99
C PHE A 35 17.18 6.30 14.24
N GLU A 36 18.14 6.92 14.94
CA GLU A 36 19.35 7.45 14.30
C GLU A 36 20.14 6.33 13.59
N GLN A 37 20.30 5.18 14.25
CA GLN A 37 20.93 4.01 13.65
C GLN A 37 20.13 3.49 12.44
N ALA A 38 18.79 3.50 12.50
CA ALA A 38 17.95 3.08 11.38
C ALA A 38 18.16 3.99 10.16
N VAL A 39 18.12 5.31 10.34
CA VAL A 39 18.36 6.25 9.23
C VAL A 39 19.78 6.08 8.67
N TYR A 40 20.77 5.94 9.54
CA TYR A 40 22.15 5.67 9.12
C TYR A 40 22.28 4.38 8.29
N ASP A 41 21.72 3.27 8.78
CA ASP A 41 21.79 1.97 8.09
C ASP A 41 21.05 2.02 6.75
N ALA A 42 19.88 2.65 6.71
CA ALA A 42 19.12 2.89 5.50
C ALA A 42 19.94 3.72 4.48
N GLN A 43 20.49 4.86 4.87
CA GLN A 43 21.30 5.69 3.98
C GLN A 43 22.56 4.97 3.48
N LYS A 44 23.20 4.19 4.35
CA LYS A 44 24.40 3.41 4.03
C LYS A 44 24.19 2.35 2.95
N THR A 45 22.95 1.92 2.71
CA THR A 45 22.64 0.99 1.60
C THR A 45 22.94 1.59 0.22
N GLY A 46 23.03 2.92 0.12
CA GLY A 46 23.24 3.61 -1.16
C GLY A 46 22.00 3.69 -2.04
N VAL A 47 20.81 3.37 -1.50
CA VAL A 47 19.53 3.60 -2.19
C VAL A 47 19.36 5.10 -2.42
N GLU A 48 19.07 5.45 -3.67
CA GLU A 48 19.04 6.83 -4.15
C GLU A 48 18.02 7.70 -3.39
N ASP A 49 16.86 7.13 -3.06
CA ASP A 49 15.79 7.79 -2.30
C ASP A 49 16.23 8.27 -0.90
N MET A 50 17.26 7.65 -0.32
CA MET A 50 17.82 8.02 0.98
C MET A 50 18.91 9.09 0.90
N ARG A 51 19.31 9.53 -0.30
CA ARG A 51 20.42 10.46 -0.50
C ARG A 51 20.29 11.71 0.38
N ASN A 52 19.09 12.25 0.52
CA ASN A 52 18.82 13.47 1.30
C ASN A 52 18.23 13.20 2.69
N ILE A 53 18.25 11.96 3.18
CA ILE A 53 17.77 11.57 4.51
C ILE A 53 18.93 10.92 5.26
N GLY A 54 19.76 11.73 5.93
CA GLY A 54 20.99 11.28 6.59
C GLY A 54 20.98 11.34 8.11
N SER A 55 19.93 11.89 8.70
CA SER A 55 19.75 11.99 10.14
C SER A 55 18.29 11.77 10.52
N LEU A 56 18.03 11.49 11.80
CA LEU A 56 16.66 11.43 12.31
C LEU A 56 15.89 12.74 12.10
N THR A 57 16.58 13.88 12.10
CA THR A 57 15.97 15.18 11.78
C THR A 57 15.52 15.24 10.33
N ASP A 58 16.35 14.77 9.38
CA ASP A 58 15.98 14.71 7.97
C ASP A 58 14.80 13.77 7.74
N TYR A 59 14.75 12.65 8.48
CA TYR A 59 13.62 11.73 8.43
C TYR A 59 12.33 12.37 8.94
N TYR A 60 12.38 13.15 10.03
CA TYR A 60 11.22 13.94 10.47
C TYR A 60 10.79 14.97 9.43
N ASN A 61 11.74 15.66 8.78
CA ASN A 61 11.43 16.61 7.71
C ASN A 61 10.75 15.92 6.53
N PHE A 62 11.24 14.75 6.13
CA PHE A 62 10.63 13.91 5.10
C PHE A 62 9.21 13.50 5.47
N LEU A 63 9.00 12.90 6.65
CA LEU A 63 7.68 12.49 7.12
C LEU A 63 6.72 13.68 7.17
N ASN A 64 7.20 14.85 7.60
CA ASN A 64 6.41 16.07 7.66
C ASN A 64 5.97 16.57 6.30
N TYR A 65 6.87 16.51 5.31
CA TYR A 65 6.55 16.79 3.92
C TYR A 65 5.53 15.78 3.38
N LEU A 66 5.75 14.48 3.63
CA LEU A 66 4.95 13.38 3.10
C LEU A 66 3.47 13.44 3.53
N VAL A 67 3.18 13.85 4.78
CA VAL A 67 1.79 13.92 5.29
C VAL A 67 0.90 14.84 4.43
N LEU A 68 1.45 15.93 3.90
CA LEU A 68 0.74 16.91 3.08
C LEU A 68 1.29 16.96 1.65
N TRP A 69 1.91 15.87 1.21
CA TRP A 69 2.53 15.80 -0.10
C TRP A 69 1.45 15.73 -1.19
N VAL A 70 1.49 16.67 -2.13
CA VAL A 70 0.72 16.63 -3.38
C VAL A 70 1.41 15.62 -4.30
N PRO A 71 0.80 14.45 -4.59
CA PRO A 71 1.48 13.42 -5.35
C PRO A 71 1.83 13.91 -6.75
N LYS A 72 2.99 13.50 -7.23
CA LYS A 72 3.47 13.75 -8.59
C LYS A 72 4.26 12.54 -9.05
N GLU A 73 4.48 12.45 -10.35
CA GLU A 73 5.19 11.35 -10.97
C GLU A 73 6.39 11.85 -11.78
N ASP A 74 7.21 10.92 -12.28
CA ASP A 74 8.22 11.19 -13.29
C ASP A 74 8.02 10.30 -14.52
N GLU A 75 8.88 10.47 -15.54
CA GLU A 75 8.79 9.69 -16.79
C GLU A 75 9.00 8.18 -16.58
N THR A 76 9.56 7.76 -15.44
CA THR A 76 9.71 6.33 -15.10
C THR A 76 8.44 5.73 -14.54
N GLY A 77 7.56 6.57 -13.97
CA GLY A 77 6.31 6.13 -13.37
C GLY A 77 6.49 5.40 -12.03
N THR A 78 7.61 5.63 -11.34
CA THR A 78 7.96 4.97 -10.07
C THR A 78 8.11 5.92 -8.87
N PHE A 79 8.05 7.24 -9.09
CA PHE A 79 8.25 8.25 -8.06
C PHE A 79 7.23 8.12 -6.93
N VAL A 80 5.95 7.91 -7.24
CA VAL A 80 4.93 7.71 -6.19
C VAL A 80 5.24 6.48 -5.34
N TYR A 81 5.63 5.37 -5.98
CA TYR A 81 6.01 4.16 -5.28
C TYR A 81 7.23 4.39 -4.37
N ASN A 82 8.27 5.04 -4.87
CA ASN A 82 9.50 5.32 -4.13
C ASN A 82 9.26 6.25 -2.93
N MET A 83 8.46 7.30 -3.10
CA MET A 83 8.04 8.20 -2.02
C MET A 83 7.36 7.43 -0.88
N LEU A 84 6.43 6.53 -1.20
CA LEU A 84 5.75 5.71 -0.19
C LEU A 84 6.72 4.72 0.47
N CYS A 85 7.57 4.06 -0.31
CA CYS A 85 8.52 3.06 0.18
C CYS A 85 9.57 3.64 1.13
N THR A 86 10.02 4.88 0.89
CA THR A 86 11.06 5.54 1.69
C THR A 86 10.69 5.64 3.17
N MET A 87 9.41 5.90 3.47
CA MET A 87 8.92 5.88 4.86
C MET A 87 9.16 4.52 5.52
N TYR A 88 8.72 3.44 4.85
CA TYR A 88 8.82 2.10 5.38
C TYR A 88 10.26 1.57 5.39
N PHE A 89 11.12 2.04 4.49
CA PHE A 89 12.51 1.64 4.39
C PHE A 89 13.26 1.87 5.70
N VAL A 90 13.07 3.03 6.34
CA VAL A 90 13.67 3.35 7.65
C VAL A 90 13.05 2.50 8.76
N LEU A 91 11.73 2.29 8.73
CA LEU A 91 11.02 1.54 9.78
C LEU A 91 11.33 0.03 9.75
N ASP A 92 11.72 -0.50 8.59
CA ASP A 92 12.09 -1.91 8.41
C ASP A 92 13.57 -2.19 8.76
N GLN A 93 14.34 -1.17 9.15
CA GLN A 93 15.71 -1.38 9.61
C GLN A 93 15.76 -2.15 10.92
N LYS A 94 16.79 -2.99 11.08
CA LYS A 94 16.93 -3.92 12.21
C LYS A 94 16.82 -3.24 13.59
N SER A 95 17.31 -2.01 13.73
CA SER A 95 17.29 -1.29 15.00
C SER A 95 15.89 -0.83 15.45
N VAL A 96 14.89 -0.80 14.55
CA VAL A 96 13.54 -0.29 14.79
C VAL A 96 12.44 -1.31 14.45
N LYS A 97 12.69 -2.25 13.52
CA LYS A 97 11.69 -3.21 13.02
C LYS A 97 10.94 -3.95 14.14
N ASP A 98 11.65 -4.36 15.18
CA ASP A 98 11.08 -5.12 16.30
C ASP A 98 10.21 -4.27 17.26
N PHE A 99 10.14 -2.95 17.06
CA PHE A 99 9.19 -2.07 17.77
C PHE A 99 7.78 -2.12 17.16
N GLN A 100 7.62 -2.70 15.97
CA GLN A 100 6.34 -2.89 15.30
C GLN A 100 5.66 -4.19 15.78
N SER A 101 4.34 -4.25 15.67
CA SER A 101 3.57 -5.47 15.93
C SER A 101 4.05 -6.61 15.03
N PRO A 102 4.35 -7.81 15.59
CA PRO A 102 4.79 -8.93 14.78
C PRO A 102 3.63 -9.48 13.95
N ILE A 103 3.93 -9.92 12.73
CA ILE A 103 2.99 -10.67 11.89
C ILE A 103 3.00 -12.13 12.37
N LYS A 104 1.91 -12.55 13.02
CA LYS A 104 1.75 -13.92 13.53
C LYS A 104 0.37 -14.46 13.13
N PRO A 105 0.28 -15.32 12.11
CA PRO A 105 -0.98 -15.84 11.59
C PRO A 105 -1.90 -16.37 12.71
N SER A 106 -1.34 -17.21 13.59
CA SER A 106 -2.04 -17.91 14.67
C SER A 106 -2.56 -17.05 15.84
N SER A 107 -2.49 -15.72 15.76
CA SER A 107 -2.76 -14.83 16.89
C SER A 107 -4.14 -14.18 16.81
N TYR A 108 -5.14 -14.83 16.19
CA TYR A 108 -6.46 -14.22 16.00
C TYR A 108 -7.38 -14.40 17.24
N PRO A 109 -8.09 -13.34 17.71
CA PRO A 109 -8.02 -11.96 17.24
C PRO A 109 -6.66 -11.33 17.55
N PRO A 110 -6.09 -10.51 16.63
CA PRO A 110 -4.73 -9.99 16.76
C PRO A 110 -4.55 -9.24 18.08
N PRO A 111 -3.37 -9.34 18.71
CA PRO A 111 -3.09 -8.54 19.90
C PRO A 111 -3.18 -7.04 19.57
N PRO A 112 -3.34 -6.18 20.60
CA PRO A 112 -3.24 -4.73 20.41
C PRO A 112 -1.96 -4.35 19.68
N LEU A 113 -2.05 -3.31 18.87
CA LEU A 113 -0.88 -2.83 18.13
C LEU A 113 0.14 -2.21 19.09
N THR A 114 1.43 -2.29 18.75
CA THR A 114 2.45 -1.49 19.44
C THR A 114 2.25 -0.01 19.12
N ALA A 115 2.80 0.88 19.95
CA ALA A 115 2.72 2.33 19.74
C ALA A 115 3.22 2.76 18.34
N LEU A 116 4.29 2.13 17.85
CA LEU A 116 4.82 2.42 16.50
C LEU A 116 3.86 1.94 15.41
N SER A 117 3.29 0.74 15.54
CA SER A 117 2.32 0.23 14.55
C SER A 117 1.00 1.01 14.55
N GLU A 118 0.53 1.48 15.71
CA GLU A 118 -0.60 2.41 15.77
C GLU A 118 -0.27 3.72 15.06
N TRP A 119 0.93 4.26 15.31
CA TRP A 119 1.38 5.47 14.63
C TRP A 119 1.47 5.32 13.12
N ILE A 120 1.94 4.19 12.59
CA ILE A 120 1.98 3.92 11.13
C ILE A 120 0.57 3.98 10.53
N VAL A 121 -0.43 3.37 11.21
CA VAL A 121 -1.83 3.42 10.76
C VAL A 121 -2.36 4.85 10.79
N ASP A 122 -2.11 5.59 11.87
CA ASP A 122 -2.56 6.97 12.02
C ASP A 122 -1.87 7.92 11.03
N PHE A 123 -0.61 7.66 10.67
CA PHE A 123 0.13 8.39 9.64
C PHE A 123 -0.51 8.20 8.26
N ALA A 124 -0.82 6.95 7.89
CA ALA A 124 -1.52 6.67 6.63
C ALA A 124 -2.91 7.34 6.60
N ASN A 125 -3.64 7.35 7.71
CA ASN A 125 -4.92 8.04 7.82
C ASN A 125 -4.76 9.57 7.68
N ALA A 126 -3.75 10.17 8.31
CA ALA A 126 -3.49 11.60 8.20
C ALA A 126 -3.14 12.02 6.77
N MET A 127 -2.28 11.24 6.08
CA MET A 127 -1.99 11.44 4.67
C MET A 127 -3.26 11.29 3.82
N GLY A 128 -4.04 10.23 4.06
CA GLY A 128 -5.31 10.00 3.36
C GLY A 128 -6.34 11.11 3.54
N GLN A 129 -6.38 11.78 4.70
CA GLN A 129 -7.23 12.95 4.93
C GLN A 129 -6.83 14.12 4.02
N PHE A 130 -5.53 14.38 3.87
CA PHE A 130 -5.05 15.40 2.92
C PHE A 130 -5.35 14.99 1.46
N LEU A 131 -5.12 13.73 1.09
CA LEU A 131 -5.39 13.23 -0.26
C LEU A 131 -6.88 13.20 -0.63
N ASN A 132 -7.78 13.47 0.32
CA ASN A 132 -9.22 13.68 0.10
C ASN A 132 -9.59 15.15 -0.12
N THR A 133 -8.64 16.07 -0.17
CA THR A 133 -8.90 17.50 -0.42
C THR A 133 -8.56 17.89 -1.85
N PRO A 134 -9.21 18.92 -2.44
CA PRO A 134 -8.86 19.41 -3.77
C PRO A 134 -7.42 19.93 -3.89
N GLN A 135 -6.79 20.34 -2.79
CA GLN A 135 -5.41 20.82 -2.79
C GLN A 135 -4.38 19.70 -3.06
N SER A 136 -4.80 18.44 -2.93
CA SER A 136 -3.94 17.28 -3.19
C SER A 136 -3.76 16.95 -4.67
N LEU A 137 -4.49 17.60 -5.58
CA LEU A 137 -4.36 17.42 -7.03
C LEU A 137 -4.30 18.78 -7.73
N THR A 138 -3.08 19.19 -8.08
CA THR A 138 -2.81 20.45 -8.78
C THR A 138 -2.63 20.21 -10.28
N GLU A 139 -2.62 21.29 -11.08
CA GLU A 139 -2.32 21.20 -12.52
C GLU A 139 -0.92 20.62 -12.76
N GLU A 140 0.08 21.06 -12.00
CA GLU A 140 1.45 20.55 -12.09
C GLU A 140 1.52 19.05 -11.76
N SER A 141 0.86 18.64 -10.67
CA SER A 141 0.73 17.23 -10.30
C SER A 141 0.09 16.42 -11.43
N LEU A 142 -1.06 16.87 -11.94
CA LEU A 142 -1.79 16.17 -12.99
C LEU A 142 -0.95 15.99 -14.27
N GLU A 143 -0.20 17.02 -14.67
CA GLU A 143 0.64 16.96 -15.87
C GLU A 143 1.76 15.92 -15.72
N THR A 144 2.33 15.74 -14.53
CA THR A 144 3.33 14.68 -14.34
C THR A 144 2.78 13.28 -14.57
N PHE A 145 1.52 13.02 -14.22
CA PHE A 145 0.86 11.74 -14.50
C PHE A 145 0.49 11.57 -15.96
N ARG A 146 0.28 12.67 -16.70
CA ARG A 146 0.05 12.62 -18.15
C ARG A 146 1.31 12.16 -18.89
N THR A 147 2.48 12.58 -18.44
CA THR A 147 3.77 12.22 -19.06
C THR A 147 4.30 10.85 -18.62
N ALA A 148 3.79 10.28 -17.53
CA ALA A 148 4.14 8.94 -17.07
C ALA A 148 3.38 7.88 -17.87
N GLU A 149 4.03 7.29 -18.89
CA GLU A 149 3.36 6.39 -19.85
C GLU A 149 2.63 5.21 -19.19
N ASN A 150 3.19 4.63 -18.12
CA ASN A 150 2.62 3.51 -17.39
C ASN A 150 1.30 3.85 -16.66
N TYR A 151 1.03 5.12 -16.41
CA TYR A 151 -0.25 5.55 -15.82
C TYR A 151 -1.39 5.50 -16.82
N ASN A 152 -1.12 5.37 -18.13
CA ASN A 152 -2.11 5.30 -19.21
C ASN A 152 -3.17 6.41 -19.12
N PHE A 153 -2.75 7.65 -18.85
CA PHE A 153 -3.64 8.75 -18.47
C PHE A 153 -4.87 8.91 -19.37
N ASP A 154 -4.70 8.75 -20.68
CA ASP A 154 -5.76 8.94 -21.68
C ASP A 154 -6.83 7.83 -21.68
N ASP A 155 -6.60 6.70 -21.00
CA ASP A 155 -7.59 5.62 -20.83
C ASP A 155 -8.66 5.94 -19.78
N TYR A 156 -8.53 7.07 -19.06
CA TYR A 156 -9.39 7.43 -17.94
C TYR A 156 -10.09 8.77 -18.20
N PRO A 157 -11.40 8.78 -18.52
CA PRO A 157 -12.11 10.02 -18.76
C PRO A 157 -12.15 10.85 -17.45
N PRO A 158 -11.93 12.17 -17.54
CA PRO A 158 -12.11 13.04 -16.38
C PRO A 158 -13.58 13.09 -15.95
N PRO A 159 -13.86 13.42 -14.67
CA PRO A 159 -15.20 13.75 -14.23
C PRO A 159 -15.72 15.02 -14.95
N PRO A 160 -17.04 15.28 -14.92
CA PRO A 160 -17.60 16.51 -15.47
C PRO A 160 -16.94 17.76 -14.87
N GLY A 161 -16.31 18.58 -15.70
CA GLY A 161 -15.55 19.77 -15.25
C GLY A 161 -14.03 19.59 -15.24
N GLY A 162 -13.51 18.40 -15.54
CA GLY A 162 -12.07 18.12 -15.52
C GLY A 162 -11.59 17.60 -14.16
N TRP A 163 -10.31 17.26 -14.06
CA TRP A 163 -9.72 16.75 -12.80
C TRP A 163 -9.50 17.84 -11.75
N LEU A 164 -9.29 19.09 -12.15
CA LEU A 164 -9.07 20.19 -11.21
C LEU A 164 -10.30 20.46 -10.35
N GLY A 165 -10.09 20.62 -9.04
CA GLY A 165 -11.16 20.78 -8.06
C GLY A 165 -11.59 19.46 -7.42
N HIS A 166 -11.14 18.32 -7.95
CA HIS A 166 -11.24 17.01 -7.30
C HIS A 166 -9.98 16.70 -6.48
N SER A 167 -10.09 15.71 -5.61
CA SER A 167 -8.99 15.21 -4.78
C SER A 167 -8.12 14.19 -5.51
N PHE A 168 -6.88 14.00 -5.03
CA PHE A 168 -6.00 12.96 -5.55
C PHE A 168 -6.61 11.57 -5.36
N ASN A 169 -7.33 11.30 -4.26
CA ASN A 169 -7.99 10.01 -4.06
C ASN A 169 -9.08 9.74 -5.11
N GLU A 170 -9.78 10.75 -5.62
CA GLU A 170 -10.72 10.60 -6.73
C GLU A 170 -10.00 10.26 -8.05
N PHE A 171 -8.84 10.89 -8.30
CA PHE A 171 -7.98 10.55 -9.44
C PHE A 171 -7.36 9.15 -9.31
N PHE A 172 -6.89 8.77 -8.13
CA PHE A 172 -6.34 7.45 -7.87
C PHE A 172 -7.39 6.35 -8.09
N ALA A 173 -8.64 6.62 -7.68
CA ALA A 173 -9.82 5.79 -7.96
C ALA A 173 -10.51 6.16 -9.28
N ARG A 174 -9.77 6.62 -10.31
CA ARG A 174 -10.28 6.90 -11.66
C ARG A 174 -11.06 5.72 -12.25
N LYS A 175 -11.89 5.99 -13.26
CA LYS A 175 -12.69 4.99 -13.99
C LYS A 175 -12.10 4.83 -15.39
N PHE A 176 -12.12 3.62 -15.95
CA PHE A 176 -11.76 3.40 -17.35
C PHE A 176 -12.81 3.95 -18.31
N LEU A 177 -12.38 4.26 -19.54
CA LEU A 177 -13.27 4.37 -20.68
C LEU A 177 -14.06 3.06 -20.88
N PRO A 178 -15.39 3.11 -21.12
CA PRO A 178 -16.16 1.92 -21.43
C PRO A 178 -15.59 1.16 -22.63
N GLY A 179 -15.46 -0.16 -22.50
CA GLY A 179 -15.01 -1.05 -23.58
C GLY A 179 -13.50 -1.31 -23.65
N THR A 180 -12.67 -0.67 -22.82
CA THR A 180 -11.20 -0.87 -22.82
C THR A 180 -10.74 -2.11 -22.03
N ARG A 181 -11.66 -2.78 -21.34
CA ARG A 181 -11.43 -4.03 -20.59
C ARG A 181 -12.54 -5.05 -20.95
N PRO A 182 -12.49 -5.66 -22.14
CA PRO A 182 -13.47 -6.68 -22.52
C PRO A 182 -13.38 -7.90 -21.59
N ILE A 183 -14.52 -8.39 -21.13
CA ILE A 183 -14.62 -9.56 -20.25
C ILE A 183 -14.63 -10.83 -21.12
N ASP A 184 -13.72 -11.76 -20.83
CA ASP A 184 -13.69 -13.05 -21.53
C ASP A 184 -14.82 -13.97 -21.06
N GLY A 185 -15.41 -14.71 -22.01
CA GLY A 185 -16.45 -15.71 -21.74
C GLY A 185 -17.59 -15.25 -20.82
N PRO A 186 -18.30 -14.14 -21.09
CA PRO A 186 -19.31 -13.59 -20.17
C PRO A 186 -20.49 -14.53 -19.86
N SER A 187 -20.67 -15.59 -20.67
CA SER A 187 -21.68 -16.63 -20.47
C SER A 187 -21.09 -18.01 -20.13
N ASN A 188 -19.77 -18.11 -19.95
CA ASN A 188 -19.09 -19.36 -19.64
C ASN A 188 -18.70 -19.41 -18.15
N PRO A 189 -19.43 -20.13 -17.30
CA PRO A 189 -19.14 -20.18 -15.86
C PRO A 189 -17.84 -20.92 -15.52
N ALA A 190 -17.19 -21.57 -16.49
CA ALA A 190 -15.88 -22.21 -16.28
C ALA A 190 -14.70 -21.22 -16.38
N ILE A 191 -14.94 -19.96 -16.75
CA ILE A 191 -13.92 -18.92 -16.86
C ILE A 191 -13.96 -18.01 -15.63
N ILE A 192 -12.80 -17.86 -14.98
CA ILE A 192 -12.56 -16.88 -13.93
C ILE A 192 -11.70 -15.78 -14.54
N VAL A 193 -12.20 -14.54 -14.56
CA VAL A 193 -11.44 -13.40 -15.10
C VAL A 193 -10.63 -12.71 -14.01
N SER A 194 -9.63 -11.92 -14.40
CA SER A 194 -8.86 -11.11 -13.45
C SER A 194 -9.75 -10.08 -12.74
N ALA A 195 -9.63 -9.99 -11.42
CA ALA A 195 -10.44 -9.08 -10.60
C ALA A 195 -9.96 -7.62 -10.64
N ALA A 196 -8.71 -7.38 -11.03
CA ALA A 196 -8.10 -6.06 -11.11
C ALA A 196 -6.94 -6.06 -12.12
N ASP A 197 -6.62 -4.88 -12.65
CA ASP A 197 -5.33 -4.63 -13.28
C ASP A 197 -4.25 -4.75 -12.20
N SER A 198 -3.39 -5.73 -12.34
CA SER A 198 -2.44 -6.13 -11.32
C SER A 198 -1.34 -7.01 -11.91
N THR A 199 -0.25 -7.16 -11.17
CA THR A 199 0.79 -8.15 -11.45
C THR A 199 0.51 -9.43 -10.66
N PHE A 200 0.38 -10.56 -11.36
CA PHE A 200 0.27 -11.87 -10.71
C PHE A 200 1.54 -12.21 -9.95
N ASP A 201 1.41 -12.55 -8.67
CA ASP A 201 2.53 -12.83 -7.77
C ASP A 201 2.66 -14.33 -7.48
N GLY A 202 1.54 -15.05 -7.42
CA GLY A 202 1.57 -16.50 -7.29
C GLY A 202 0.21 -17.13 -6.99
N SER A 203 0.23 -18.47 -6.94
CA SER A 203 -0.90 -19.26 -6.48
C SER A 203 -0.43 -20.44 -5.63
N TRP A 204 -1.24 -20.81 -4.64
CA TRP A 204 -0.92 -21.84 -3.66
C TRP A 204 -2.15 -22.71 -3.40
N ASP A 205 -1.89 -23.99 -3.12
CA ASP A 205 -2.94 -24.90 -2.68
C ASP A 205 -3.37 -24.57 -1.25
N ILE A 206 -4.68 -24.57 -1.03
CA ILE A 206 -5.28 -24.58 0.29
C ILE A 206 -5.47 -26.05 0.67
N ASN A 207 -4.87 -26.48 1.78
CA ASN A 207 -5.00 -27.88 2.20
C ASN A 207 -6.42 -28.20 2.73
N THR A 208 -6.64 -29.47 3.09
CA THR A 208 -7.93 -29.95 3.62
C THR A 208 -8.33 -29.35 4.96
N ASP A 209 -7.38 -28.76 5.69
CA ASP A 209 -7.61 -28.07 6.97
C ASP A 209 -7.82 -26.55 6.79
N SER A 210 -8.02 -26.09 5.54
CA SER A 210 -8.12 -24.67 5.19
C SER A 210 -6.89 -23.85 5.58
N ILE A 211 -5.69 -24.37 5.29
CA ILE A 211 -4.41 -23.69 5.52
C ILE A 211 -3.71 -23.45 4.19
N VAL A 212 -3.21 -22.23 3.99
CA VAL A 212 -2.33 -21.84 2.88
C VAL A 212 -0.96 -21.43 3.42
N HIS A 213 0.11 -21.88 2.76
CA HIS A 213 1.48 -21.47 3.11
C HIS A 213 1.90 -20.30 2.22
N LEU A 214 1.78 -19.09 2.76
CA LEU A 214 2.09 -17.84 2.06
C LEU A 214 3.28 -17.17 2.76
N LYS A 215 4.25 -16.72 1.96
CA LYS A 215 5.44 -16.00 2.48
C LYS A 215 6.16 -16.77 3.60
N GLY A 216 6.28 -18.09 3.46
CA GLY A 216 6.97 -18.94 4.44
C GLY A 216 6.22 -19.16 5.77
N LEU A 217 5.00 -18.63 5.90
CA LEU A 217 4.16 -18.78 7.09
C LEU A 217 2.87 -19.55 6.76
N PRO A 218 2.38 -20.42 7.65
CA PRO A 218 1.07 -21.04 7.51
C PRO A 218 -0.01 -20.04 7.95
N TRP A 219 -0.99 -19.81 7.08
CA TRP A 219 -2.17 -18.98 7.35
C TRP A 219 -3.42 -19.83 7.28
N THR A 220 -4.28 -19.77 8.29
CA THR A 220 -5.61 -20.35 8.13
C THR A 220 -6.48 -19.43 7.27
N ILE A 221 -7.35 -19.99 6.44
CA ILE A 221 -8.32 -19.20 5.68
C ILE A 221 -9.25 -18.42 6.63
N GLY A 222 -9.53 -18.98 7.81
CA GLY A 222 -10.26 -18.27 8.88
C GLY A 222 -9.59 -16.96 9.26
N GLU A 223 -8.30 -16.99 9.56
CA GLU A 223 -7.53 -15.79 9.88
C GLU A 223 -7.55 -14.76 8.74
N LEU A 224 -7.40 -15.21 7.49
CA LEU A 224 -7.41 -14.34 6.32
C LEU A 224 -8.79 -13.69 6.09
N LEU A 225 -9.88 -14.42 6.39
CA LEU A 225 -11.27 -13.98 6.24
C LEU A 225 -11.90 -13.46 7.54
N ALA A 226 -11.09 -13.09 8.54
CA ALA A 226 -11.55 -12.58 9.82
C ALA A 226 -12.62 -13.46 10.49
N ASP A 227 -12.30 -14.75 10.65
CA ASP A 227 -13.16 -15.82 11.18
C ASP A 227 -14.53 -15.87 10.49
N SER A 228 -14.53 -15.76 9.16
CA SER A 228 -15.71 -16.04 8.36
C SER A 228 -16.22 -17.46 8.61
N LYS A 229 -17.55 -17.60 8.73
CA LYS A 229 -18.20 -18.92 8.78
C LYS A 229 -17.97 -19.74 7.51
N TYR A 230 -17.61 -19.09 6.40
CA TYR A 230 -17.34 -19.72 5.10
C TYR A 230 -15.88 -20.20 4.96
N ALA A 231 -15.01 -19.99 5.95
CA ALA A 231 -13.58 -20.30 5.82
C ALA A 231 -13.28 -21.78 5.46
N LYS A 232 -14.12 -22.70 5.92
CA LYS A 232 -14.00 -24.14 5.61
C LYS A 232 -14.41 -24.48 4.19
N ASP A 233 -15.22 -23.65 3.55
CA ASP A 233 -15.67 -23.88 2.18
C ASP A 233 -14.52 -23.74 1.18
N PHE A 234 -13.38 -23.16 1.60
CA PHE A 234 -12.19 -23.03 0.76
C PHE A 234 -11.20 -24.20 0.91
N ALA A 235 -11.48 -25.19 1.76
CA ALA A 235 -10.62 -26.36 1.95
C ALA A 235 -10.40 -27.10 0.61
N GLY A 236 -9.15 -27.47 0.32
CA GLY A 236 -8.78 -28.09 -0.96
C GLY A 236 -8.79 -27.15 -2.18
N GLY A 237 -9.11 -25.85 -1.97
CA GLY A 237 -9.16 -24.84 -3.02
C GLY A 237 -7.80 -24.26 -3.41
N LYS A 238 -7.84 -23.10 -4.07
CA LYS A 238 -6.66 -22.35 -4.51
C LYS A 238 -6.67 -20.93 -3.92
N PHE A 239 -5.50 -20.48 -3.51
CA PHE A 239 -5.26 -19.10 -3.11
C PHE A 239 -4.45 -18.41 -4.21
N MET A 240 -4.84 -17.19 -4.60
CA MET A 240 -4.12 -16.37 -5.57
C MET A 240 -3.70 -15.04 -4.94
N HIS A 241 -2.46 -14.65 -5.19
CA HIS A 241 -1.93 -13.35 -4.80
C HIS A 241 -1.58 -12.53 -6.05
N ALA A 242 -1.98 -11.27 -6.04
CA ALA A 242 -1.65 -10.29 -7.06
C ALA A 242 -1.33 -8.94 -6.41
N PHE A 243 -0.55 -8.11 -7.09
CA PHE A 243 -0.10 -6.83 -6.58
C PHE A 243 -0.59 -5.70 -7.48
N LEU A 244 -1.17 -4.65 -6.89
CA LEU A 244 -1.54 -3.43 -7.60
C LEU A 244 -0.48 -2.36 -7.31
N ALA A 245 0.28 -2.00 -8.34
CA ALA A 245 1.21 -0.88 -8.30
C ALA A 245 0.46 0.46 -8.28
N PRO A 246 1.09 1.57 -7.85
CA PRO A 246 0.44 2.88 -7.81
C PRO A 246 -0.11 3.39 -9.15
N TYR A 247 0.49 2.94 -10.27
CA TYR A 247 0.03 3.28 -11.62
C TYR A 247 -1.15 2.45 -12.11
N ASP A 248 -1.44 1.30 -11.48
CA ASP A 248 -2.55 0.45 -11.86
C ASP A 248 -3.91 1.15 -11.63
N TYR A 249 -4.96 0.51 -12.12
CA TYR A 249 -6.33 0.93 -11.87
C TYR A 249 -6.82 0.39 -10.52
N HIS A 250 -7.05 1.29 -9.56
CA HIS A 250 -7.40 0.94 -8.18
C HIS A 250 -8.91 0.80 -7.94
N ARG A 251 -9.59 0.07 -8.83
CA ARG A 251 -10.93 -0.47 -8.54
C ARG A 251 -10.97 -1.95 -8.87
N GLN A 252 -11.62 -2.70 -8.00
CA GLN A 252 -11.76 -4.15 -8.15
C GLN A 252 -13.14 -4.48 -8.72
N HIS A 253 -13.17 -5.51 -9.55
CA HIS A 253 -14.36 -6.06 -10.18
C HIS A 253 -14.54 -7.52 -9.76
N ALA A 254 -15.78 -8.00 -9.80
CA ALA A 254 -16.05 -9.40 -9.49
C ALA A 254 -15.45 -10.31 -10.58
N PRO A 255 -14.62 -11.31 -10.23
CA PRO A 255 -13.99 -12.19 -11.22
C PRO A 255 -14.94 -13.27 -11.78
N VAL A 256 -16.12 -13.43 -11.15
CA VAL A 256 -17.19 -14.38 -11.51
C VAL A 256 -18.55 -13.77 -11.18
N ASP A 257 -19.62 -14.26 -11.80
CA ASP A 257 -20.98 -13.93 -11.40
C ASP A 257 -21.33 -14.61 -10.07
N GLY A 258 -22.18 -13.97 -9.26
CA GLY A 258 -22.55 -14.51 -7.95
C GLY A 258 -23.32 -13.55 -7.06
N LYS A 259 -23.52 -13.98 -5.81
CA LYS A 259 -24.21 -13.21 -4.78
C LYS A 259 -23.25 -12.88 -3.64
N VAL A 260 -23.18 -11.60 -3.26
CA VAL A 260 -22.44 -11.19 -2.06
C VAL A 260 -23.14 -11.74 -0.83
N LEU A 261 -22.48 -12.66 -0.12
CA LEU A 261 -22.99 -13.28 1.11
C LEU A 261 -22.44 -12.63 2.38
N GLU A 262 -21.23 -12.08 2.32
CA GLU A 262 -20.53 -11.44 3.43
C GLU A 262 -19.51 -10.43 2.90
N ALA A 263 -19.31 -9.33 3.63
CA ALA A 263 -18.22 -8.39 3.40
C ALA A 263 -17.61 -8.04 4.75
N LYS A 264 -16.31 -8.34 4.92
CA LYS A 264 -15.53 -8.06 6.13
C LYS A 264 -14.27 -7.30 5.74
N SER A 265 -13.89 -6.32 6.54
CA SER A 265 -12.64 -5.59 6.36
C SER A 265 -11.61 -6.07 7.38
N LYS A 266 -10.58 -6.80 6.92
CA LYS A 266 -9.38 -7.07 7.71
C LYS A 266 -8.37 -5.97 7.44
N VAL A 267 -8.51 -4.83 8.11
CA VAL A 267 -7.47 -3.78 8.10
C VAL A 267 -6.62 -3.96 9.34
N LYS A 268 -5.44 -4.58 9.19
CA LYS A 268 -4.24 -4.35 10.00
C LYS A 268 -3.07 -5.24 9.53
N ILE A 269 -2.20 -4.61 8.74
CA ILE A 269 -0.77 -4.92 8.51
C ILE A 269 -0.48 -6.27 7.83
N LEU A 270 -0.34 -6.26 6.50
CA LEU A 270 0.41 -7.27 5.74
C LEU A 270 1.64 -6.71 5.00
N ALA A 271 1.89 -5.41 5.09
CA ALA A 271 3.08 -4.79 4.51
C ALA A 271 4.26 -4.92 5.49
N ASN A 272 4.89 -6.09 5.57
CA ASN A 272 6.24 -6.26 6.15
C ASN A 272 6.74 -7.69 5.95
N GLU A 273 7.12 -8.06 4.72
CA GLU A 273 8.09 -9.14 4.53
C GLU A 273 9.14 -8.80 3.47
N HIS A 274 10.31 -9.39 3.69
CA HIS A 274 11.60 -8.97 3.16
C HIS A 274 11.68 -8.92 1.62
N LYS A 275 12.40 -7.89 1.18
CA LYS A 275 12.96 -7.56 -0.14
C LYS A 275 12.22 -6.60 -1.04
N HIS A 276 10.92 -6.34 -0.96
CA HIS A 276 10.30 -5.24 -1.70
C HIS A 276 9.16 -4.64 -0.85
N TYR A 277 9.28 -3.36 -0.52
CA TYR A 277 8.30 -2.56 0.21
C TYR A 277 7.02 -2.47 -0.62
N ARG A 278 5.98 -3.24 -0.31
CA ARG A 278 4.75 -3.28 -1.13
C ARG A 278 3.55 -2.80 -0.33
N VAL A 279 3.26 -1.51 -0.45
CA VAL A 279 1.93 -0.93 -0.20
C VAL A 279 1.05 -1.32 -1.39
N GLY A 280 -0.10 -1.97 -1.18
CA GLY A 280 -1.05 -2.34 -2.27
C GLY A 280 -1.22 -3.83 -2.57
N GLU A 281 -1.06 -4.72 -1.59
CA GLU A 281 -1.26 -6.16 -1.80
C GLU A 281 -2.74 -6.54 -1.98
N GLN A 282 -3.05 -7.37 -3.00
CA GLN A 282 -4.37 -7.96 -3.23
C GLN A 282 -4.34 -9.46 -2.93
N ILE A 283 -5.30 -9.90 -2.13
CA ILE A 283 -5.55 -11.31 -1.84
C ILE A 283 -6.88 -11.72 -2.50
N ALA A 284 -6.83 -12.69 -3.40
CA ALA A 284 -8.02 -13.31 -3.99
C ALA A 284 -8.07 -14.80 -3.59
N ILE A 285 -9.12 -15.21 -2.91
CA ILE A 285 -9.34 -16.62 -2.53
C ILE A 285 -10.47 -17.16 -3.40
N ALA A 286 -10.19 -18.19 -4.20
CA ALA A 286 -11.19 -18.84 -5.04
C ALA A 286 -11.31 -20.31 -4.65
N HIS A 287 -12.52 -20.75 -4.33
CA HIS A 287 -12.86 -22.17 -4.25
C HIS A 287 -13.63 -22.55 -5.50
N ILE A 288 -13.08 -23.47 -6.28
CA ILE A 288 -13.83 -24.16 -7.33
C ILE A 288 -14.29 -25.47 -6.68
N ALA A 289 -15.54 -25.52 -6.25
CA ALA A 289 -16.16 -26.78 -5.88
C ALA A 289 -16.48 -27.54 -7.18
N GLU A 290 -15.94 -28.74 -7.34
CA GLU A 290 -16.47 -29.72 -8.30
C GLU A 290 -17.82 -30.28 -7.83
#